data_AF-A0A540KLE2-F1
#
_entry.id   AF-A0A540KLE2-F1
#
_cell.length_a   1.000
_cell.length_b   1.000
_cell.length_c   1.000
_cell.angle_alpha   90.00
_cell.angle_beta   90.00
_cell.angle_gamma   90.00
#
_symmetry.space_group_name_H-M   'P 1'
#
loop_
_entity.id
_entity.type
_entity.pdbx_description
1 polymer ?
#
loop_
_entity_poly.entity_id
_entity_poly.type
_entity_poly.pdbx_seq_one_letter_code
_entity_poly.pdbx_strand_id
1 'polypeptide(L)'
;MEAEAHNKVTPVNLAHHTYWNIRGQSSGGILSHKIQIFGSRVTPVNDQLIPTGETVIVKGTPYEFLEPQEIVSKIKGCLTDITSTVCFTLRDSSHNHLRKAAALHDSV
;
A
#
# COMPACT_ATOMS: atom_id res chain seq x y z
N MET A 1 -9.69 -12.12 17.24
CA MET A 1 -9.84 -13.46 16.66
C MET A 1 -8.49 -14.12 16.80
N GLU A 2 -8.42 -15.21 17.56
CA GLU A 2 -7.21 -16.02 17.74
C GLU A 2 -7.43 -17.35 17.02
N ALA A 3 -6.43 -17.82 16.29
CA ALA A 3 -6.48 -19.08 15.57
C ALA A 3 -5.18 -19.85 15.84
N GLU A 4 -5.30 -21.13 16.19
CA GLU A 4 -4.18 -22.01 16.49
C GLU A 4 -4.23 -23.24 15.56
N ALA A 5 -3.08 -23.62 15.02
CA ALA A 5 -2.97 -24.78 14.15
C ALA A 5 -3.06 -26.07 14.99
N HIS A 6 -4.15 -26.82 14.84
CA HIS A 6 -4.45 -27.95 15.72
C HIS A 6 -3.47 -29.15 15.56
N ASN A 7 -3.05 -29.48 14.34
CA ASN A 7 -2.32 -30.73 14.09
C ASN A 7 -1.26 -30.70 12.99
N LYS A 8 -1.12 -29.60 12.23
CA LYS A 8 -0.16 -29.48 11.13
C LYS A 8 0.30 -28.05 10.94
N VAL A 9 1.56 -27.89 10.55
CA VAL A 9 2.10 -26.60 10.10
C VAL A 9 1.29 -26.14 8.89
N THR A 10 0.82 -24.89 8.93
CA THR A 10 0.04 -24.28 7.86
C THR A 10 0.46 -22.83 7.67
N PRO A 11 0.57 -22.33 6.42
CA PRO A 11 0.80 -20.90 6.20
C PRO A 11 -0.43 -20.09 6.63
N VAL A 12 -0.21 -18.95 7.27
CA VAL A 12 -1.25 -17.99 7.68
C VAL A 12 -0.75 -16.58 7.40
N ASN A 13 -1.59 -15.76 6.78
CA ASN A 13 -1.34 -14.33 6.57
C ASN A 13 -2.67 -13.57 6.72
N LEU A 14 -2.82 -12.81 7.81
CA LEU A 14 -4.05 -12.11 8.15
C LEU A 14 -3.96 -10.64 7.74
N ALA A 15 -5.03 -10.11 7.16
CA ALA A 15 -5.13 -8.71 6.76
C ALA A 15 -6.54 -8.17 7.06
N HIS A 16 -6.65 -6.85 7.10
CA HIS A 16 -7.92 -6.14 7.22
C HIS A 16 -8.15 -5.30 5.95
N HIS A 17 -9.30 -5.49 5.29
CA HIS A 17 -9.57 -4.92 3.96
C HIS A 17 -10.38 -3.61 4.01
N THR A 18 -10.03 -2.70 4.92
CA THR A 18 -10.71 -1.40 5.06
C THR A 18 -10.37 -0.45 3.93
N TYR A 19 -11.40 0.22 3.42
CA TYR A 19 -11.25 1.36 2.53
C TYR A 19 -11.43 2.66 3.32
N TRP A 20 -10.51 3.60 3.12
CA TRP A 20 -10.50 4.87 3.83
C TRP A 20 -10.91 6.01 2.89
N ASN A 21 -11.93 6.76 3.30
CA ASN A 21 -12.19 8.12 2.82
C ASN A 21 -12.35 9.00 4.07
N ILE A 22 -11.33 9.79 4.38
CA ILE A 22 -11.26 10.52 5.66
C ILE A 22 -12.11 11.79 5.68
N ARG A 23 -12.67 12.21 4.54
CA ARG A 23 -13.75 13.21 4.49
C ARG A 23 -15.14 12.58 4.67
N GLY A 24 -15.23 11.25 4.75
CA GLY A 24 -16.47 10.50 4.91
C GLY A 24 -17.01 9.94 3.58
N GLN A 25 -17.83 8.90 3.67
CA GLN A 25 -18.32 8.12 2.52
C GLN A 25 -19.00 8.97 1.43
N SER A 26 -19.71 10.03 1.80
CA SER A 26 -20.48 10.86 0.87
C SER A 26 -19.74 12.11 0.37
N SER A 27 -18.45 12.25 0.70
CA SER A 27 -17.66 13.46 0.41
C SER A 27 -17.00 13.49 -0.98
N GLY A 28 -17.26 12.47 -1.80
CA GLY A 28 -16.62 12.30 -3.11
C GLY A 28 -15.42 11.37 -3.07
N GLY A 29 -14.45 11.59 -3.97
CA GLY A 29 -13.30 10.70 -4.16
C GLY A 29 -12.07 11.06 -3.31
N ILE A 30 -11.09 10.15 -3.30
CA ILE A 30 -9.85 10.27 -2.51
C ILE A 30 -8.72 11.05 -3.20
N LEU A 31 -8.89 11.46 -4.46
CA LEU A 31 -7.79 11.93 -5.32
C LEU A 31 -7.03 13.15 -4.76
N SER A 32 -7.71 13.98 -3.98
CA SER A 32 -7.12 15.16 -3.33
C SER A 32 -6.54 14.89 -1.93
N HIS A 33 -6.70 13.67 -1.39
CA HIS A 33 -6.02 13.30 -0.15
C HIS A 33 -4.52 13.22 -0.40
N LYS A 34 -3.74 13.56 0.64
CA LYS A 34 -2.29 13.43 0.63
C LYS A 34 -1.89 12.16 1.37
N ILE A 35 -1.20 11.26 0.68
CA ILE A 35 -0.69 10.02 1.26
C ILE A 35 0.83 10.04 1.31
N GLN A 36 1.37 9.49 2.39
CA GLN A 36 2.76 9.07 2.50
C GLN A 36 2.78 7.57 2.83
N ILE A 37 3.61 6.80 2.13
CA ILE A 37 3.80 5.37 2.35
C ILE A 37 5.23 5.14 2.82
N PHE A 38 5.39 4.48 3.97
CA PHE A 38 6.68 4.23 4.60
C PHE A 38 7.37 2.96 4.04
N GLY A 39 7.28 2.78 2.73
CA GLY A 39 7.90 1.68 1.97
C GLY A 39 8.64 2.21 0.75
N SER A 40 9.93 1.90 0.62
CA SER A 40 10.75 2.35 -0.52
C SER A 40 10.83 1.36 -1.67
N ARG A 41 10.14 0.22 -1.55
CA ARG A 41 10.15 -0.82 -2.56
C ARG A 41 8.75 -1.42 -2.72
N VAL A 42 8.50 -2.01 -3.89
CA VAL A 42 7.29 -2.78 -4.19
C VAL A 42 7.67 -4.14 -4.79
N THR A 43 6.76 -5.10 -4.69
CA THR A 43 6.84 -6.38 -5.42
C THR A 43 5.95 -6.31 -6.66
N PRO A 44 6.50 -6.09 -7.87
CA PRO A 44 5.71 -6.03 -9.09
C PRO A 44 4.99 -7.35 -9.34
N VAL A 45 3.83 -7.27 -9.97
CA VAL A 45 2.99 -8.42 -10.31
C VAL A 45 2.89 -8.57 -11.82
N ASN A 46 2.66 -9.80 -12.28
CA ASN A 46 2.32 -10.08 -13.67
C ASN A 46 0.82 -9.79 -13.94
N ASP A 47 0.36 -10.08 -15.17
CA ASP A 47 -1.04 -9.87 -15.59
C ASP A 47 -2.07 -10.68 -14.80
N GLN A 48 -1.63 -11.67 -14.02
CA GLN A 48 -2.46 -12.48 -13.11
C GLN A 48 -2.41 -11.98 -11.65
N LEU A 49 -1.79 -10.82 -11.39
CA LEU A 49 -1.55 -10.25 -10.07
C LEU A 49 -0.66 -11.13 -9.16
N ILE A 50 0.14 -12.02 -9.75
CA ILE A 50 1.11 -12.85 -9.00
C ILE A 50 2.44 -12.09 -8.92
N PRO A 51 3.06 -11.95 -7.72
CA PRO A 51 4.38 -11.35 -7.59
C PRO A 51 5.41 -12.05 -8.47
N THR A 52 6.16 -11.25 -9.23
CA THR A 52 7.22 -11.73 -10.15
C THR A 52 8.41 -12.35 -9.42
N GLY A 53 8.51 -12.17 -8.11
CA GLY A 53 9.68 -12.51 -7.29
C GLY A 53 10.69 -11.36 -7.18
N GLU A 54 10.55 -10.31 -7.98
CA GLU A 54 11.40 -9.12 -7.91
C GLU A 54 10.96 -8.18 -6.79
N THR A 55 11.89 -7.33 -6.34
CA THR A 55 11.60 -6.24 -5.41
C THR A 55 12.27 -4.97 -5.93
N VAL A 56 11.48 -4.01 -6.41
CA VAL A 56 11.98 -2.81 -7.12
C VAL A 56 11.80 -1.56 -6.28
N ILE A 57 12.67 -0.56 -6.45
CA ILE A 57 12.56 0.72 -5.73
C ILE A 57 11.40 1.56 -6.29
N VAL A 58 10.75 2.33 -5.43
CA VAL A 58 9.62 3.18 -5.86
C VAL A 58 10.06 4.50 -6.49
N LYS A 59 11.31 4.95 -6.26
CA LYS A 59 11.82 6.24 -6.73
C LYS A 59 11.70 6.36 -8.25
N GLY A 60 11.08 7.44 -8.74
CA GLY A 60 10.85 7.66 -10.18
C GLY A 60 9.72 6.80 -10.78
N THR A 61 9.00 6.03 -9.97
CA THR A 61 7.82 5.27 -10.39
C THR A 61 6.53 5.97 -9.96
N PRO A 62 5.36 5.58 -10.51
CA PRO A 62 4.07 6.05 -10.01
C PRO A 62 3.78 5.67 -8.54
N TYR A 63 4.54 4.76 -7.94
CA TYR A 63 4.39 4.35 -6.54
C TYR A 63 5.23 5.18 -5.55
N GLU A 64 5.91 6.24 -6.02
CA GLU A 64 6.76 7.07 -5.18
C GLU A 64 5.98 8.00 -4.24
N PHE A 65 5.49 7.47 -3.11
CA PHE A 65 4.82 8.23 -2.05
C PHE A 65 5.70 8.34 -0.79
N LEU A 66 7.00 8.57 -0.97
CA LEU A 66 7.96 8.59 0.14
C LEU A 66 7.80 9.80 1.07
N GLU A 67 7.28 10.89 0.51
CA GLU A 67 6.86 12.11 1.20
C GLU A 67 5.35 12.31 0.99
N PRO A 68 4.66 13.10 1.83
CA PRO A 68 3.23 13.39 1.64
C PRO A 68 2.95 14.02 0.27
N GLN A 69 2.18 13.32 -0.56
CA GLN A 69 1.81 13.77 -1.90
C GLN A 69 0.33 13.50 -2.19
N GLU A 70 -0.29 14.38 -2.97
CA GLU A 70 -1.66 14.15 -3.43
C GLU A 70 -1.71 12.90 -4.30
N ILE A 71 -2.72 12.05 -4.07
CA ILE A 71 -2.89 10.81 -4.84
C ILE A 71 -2.95 11.12 -6.34
N VAL A 72 -3.67 12.18 -6.74
CA VAL A 72 -3.79 12.61 -8.14
C VAL A 72 -2.45 12.88 -8.84
N SER A 73 -1.41 13.27 -8.09
CA SER A 73 -0.11 13.65 -8.65
C SER A 73 0.62 12.48 -9.32
N LYS A 74 0.34 11.24 -8.91
CA LYS A 74 0.90 10.02 -9.52
C LYS A 74 -0.03 9.36 -10.53
N ILE A 75 -1.28 9.81 -10.61
CA ILE A 75 -2.30 9.33 -11.57
C ILE A 75 -2.10 9.97 -12.95
N LYS A 76 -1.74 11.26 -12.99
CA LYS A 76 -1.53 11.99 -14.25
C LYS A 76 -0.20 11.57 -14.91
N GLY A 77 -0.25 10.51 -15.72
CA GLY A 77 0.87 10.04 -16.53
C GLY A 77 0.75 8.60 -17.01
N CYS A 78 0.06 7.75 -16.25
CA CYS A 78 -0.22 6.37 -16.64
C CYS A 78 -1.49 5.88 -15.90
N LEU A 79 -2.65 5.97 -16.55
CA LEU A 79 -3.92 5.54 -15.94
C LEU A 79 -3.95 4.03 -15.65
N THR A 80 -3.09 3.24 -16.28
CA THR A 80 -3.02 1.78 -16.16
C THR A 80 -2.10 1.28 -15.05
N ASP A 81 -1.06 2.04 -14.65
CA ASP A 81 0.00 1.49 -13.79
C ASP A 81 -0.32 1.64 -12.30
N ILE A 82 -0.99 2.72 -11.91
CA ILE A 82 -1.43 2.94 -10.52
C ILE A 82 -2.78 2.30 -10.19
N THR A 83 -3.51 1.80 -11.18
CA THR A 83 -4.67 0.92 -10.93
C THR A 83 -4.23 -0.50 -10.56
N SER A 84 -2.97 -0.83 -10.78
CA SER A 84 -2.41 -2.13 -10.44
C SER A 84 -2.15 -2.22 -8.93
N THR A 85 -2.79 -3.20 -8.29
CA THR A 85 -2.56 -3.52 -6.87
C THR A 85 -1.15 -4.07 -6.68
N VAL A 86 -0.35 -3.41 -5.84
CA VAL A 86 1.02 -3.83 -5.50
C VAL A 86 1.21 -3.91 -3.99
N CYS A 87 2.16 -4.75 -3.54
CA CYS A 87 2.58 -4.80 -2.14
C CYS A 87 3.84 -3.93 -1.94
N PHE A 88 3.79 -3.02 -0.95
CA PHE A 88 4.95 -2.24 -0.53
C PHE A 88 5.75 -2.99 0.54
N THR A 89 7.08 -2.94 0.45
CA THR A 89 7.99 -3.43 1.50
C THR A 89 8.36 -2.28 2.43
N LEU A 90 8.06 -2.41 3.73
CA LEU A 90 8.35 -1.39 4.74
C LEU A 90 9.86 -1.27 5.02
N ARG A 91 10.33 -0.05 5.29
CA ARG A 91 11.77 0.30 5.37
C ARG A 91 12.55 -0.23 6.57
N ASP A 92 11.87 -0.66 7.65
CA ASP A 92 12.50 -1.16 8.87
C ASP A 92 12.02 -2.60 9.16
N SER A 93 12.94 -3.47 9.61
CA SER A 93 12.73 -4.90 9.88
C SER A 93 12.62 -5.25 11.37
N SER A 94 12.54 -4.27 12.28
CA SER A 94 12.42 -4.52 13.72
C SER A 94 11.24 -5.45 14.08
N HIS A 95 11.54 -6.61 14.66
CA HIS A 95 10.61 -7.75 14.73
C HIS A 95 9.50 -7.66 15.80
N ASN A 96 9.53 -6.67 16.70
CA ASN A 96 8.70 -6.68 17.93
C ASN A 96 7.72 -5.51 18.08
N HIS A 97 7.45 -4.71 17.04
CA HIS A 97 6.52 -3.59 17.17
C HIS A 97 5.68 -3.32 15.92
N LEU A 98 4.49 -2.74 16.13
CA LEU A 98 3.65 -2.19 15.06
C LEU A 98 4.46 -1.17 14.26
N ARG A 99 4.35 -1.23 12.93
CA ARG A 99 5.05 -0.30 12.04
C ARG A 99 4.05 0.63 11.38
N LYS A 100 4.41 1.90 11.28
CA LYS A 100 3.64 2.86 10.49
C LYS A 100 3.79 2.50 9.01
N ALA A 101 2.70 2.05 8.39
CA ALA A 101 2.71 1.66 6.98
C ALA A 101 2.43 2.85 6.05
N ALA A 102 1.50 3.72 6.45
CA ALA A 102 1.15 4.93 5.72
C ALA A 102 0.64 6.03 6.65
N ALA A 103 0.62 7.26 6.16
CA ALA A 103 -0.09 8.39 6.75
C ALA A 103 -0.97 9.01 5.67
N LEU A 104 -2.24 9.25 6.01
CA LEU A 104 -3.22 9.88 5.12
C LEU A 104 -3.66 11.19 5.76
N HIS A 105 -3.64 12.26 4.99
CA HIS A 105 -4.03 13.59 5.43
C HIS A 105 -5.01 14.19 4.43
N ASP A 106 -5.92 15.00 4.94
CA ASP A 106 -6.72 15.90 4.13
C ASP A 106 -6.22 17.33 4.32
N SER A 107 -6.35 18.18 3.30
CA SER A 107 -5.92 19.58 3.36
C SER A 107 -7.08 20.57 3.59
N VAL A 108 -8.31 20.07 3.77
CA VAL A 108 -9.49 20.86 4.11
C VAL A 108 -9.58 21.07 5.62
#